data_AF-A0A843BV58-F1
#
_entry.id   AF-A0A843BV58-F1
#
_cell.length_a   1.000
_cell.length_b   1.000
_cell.length_c   1.000
_cell.angle_alpha   90.00
_cell.angle_beta   90.00
_cell.angle_gamma   90.00
#
_symmetry.space_group_name_H-M   'P 1'
#
loop_
_entity.id
_entity.type
_entity.pdbx_description
1 polymer ?
#
loop_
_entity_poly.entity_id
_entity_poly.type
_entity_poly.pdbx_seq_one_letter_code
_entity_poly.pdbx_strand_id
1 'polypeptide(L)'
;MKKKNDSLIETKEDGPYVGSDVLHLKTSKGEQVKITKTIVLCRCGKSSAKPFCDGTHNKVNFKSAKIDGRQPDRLDDYVGQGITIYDNRGVCSHIGYCTDNLPSVFRMGQEPWIDPEGAFVDEIIKVINMCPSGALSYSIHGVKHDSLERKLCVSLRRDGPYHIVGGINLSDYNKSKPESKEHYTLCRCGGSKNKPFCDGTHWYIKFKDDESNIPLENCREVTIEEYLGNLKRSEDDFEEVMKDIHQMSVSGKSIVEPMRTKKHVISWNDILIKGAQLAKTPLNDDVPVSTKTIIGPKAKKPLIIQTPIYVTHMSFGALSKEIKIALAKGSSRVKTAIGSGEGGLVEESLKNSYKYIFEYVPNKYSATDENLKRVDAVEIKIGQSAKPGMGGHLPGKKVTSEIGKIRGYPTGSDIISPAHFDDINNRDELKLVVDTLRKKTDGKPIGIKIAAGNIEADLEIALSSNPDFVTVDGRPGATASALKTVKDSTSLPTIFALYRAKKYFDENNIKDVSLIITGGLRLSSDFVKALAMGADAIAIGTAALMAVACQQYRICDTGDCPVGVTTQKSELITRVTIEHSAKKLENFLRVSTEEIKTFVRLTGNKAVTDLNRNDLFTVNTEISRYTDIEHA
;
A
#
# COMPACT_ATOMS: atom_id res chain seq x y z
N MET A 1 -33.40 11.53 -20.53
CA MET A 1 -33.85 11.84 -21.91
C MET A 1 -32.92 11.10 -22.89
N LYS A 2 -33.38 10.02 -23.54
CA LYS A 2 -32.58 9.32 -24.56
C LYS A 2 -32.36 10.30 -25.74
N LYS A 3 -31.10 10.64 -26.06
CA LYS A 3 -30.77 11.40 -27.28
C LYS A 3 -31.40 10.68 -28.47
N LYS A 4 -32.16 11.40 -29.29
CA LYS A 4 -32.69 10.89 -30.56
C LYS A 4 -31.48 10.47 -31.41
N ASN A 5 -31.48 9.24 -31.92
CA ASN A 5 -30.41 8.75 -32.79
C ASN A 5 -30.61 9.37 -34.18
N ASP A 6 -29.83 10.41 -34.49
CA ASP A 6 -29.97 11.18 -35.74
C ASP A 6 -29.23 10.52 -36.92
N SER A 7 -28.55 9.39 -36.70
CA SER A 7 -27.82 8.66 -37.74
C SER A 7 -28.76 8.05 -38.78
N LEU A 8 -28.46 8.30 -40.05
CA LEU A 8 -29.30 7.96 -41.19
C LEU A 8 -28.45 7.39 -42.33
N ILE A 9 -28.96 6.34 -42.98
CA ILE A 9 -28.50 5.88 -44.29
C ILE A 9 -29.61 6.17 -45.30
N GLU A 10 -29.30 6.98 -46.30
CA GLU A 10 -30.18 7.27 -47.42
C GLU A 10 -29.71 6.53 -48.67
N THR A 11 -30.64 6.05 -49.49
CA THR A 11 -30.29 5.58 -50.84
C THR A 11 -30.64 6.64 -51.88
N LYS A 12 -29.79 6.83 -52.89
CA LYS A 12 -30.17 7.57 -54.10
C LYS A 12 -30.75 6.62 -55.16
N GLU A 13 -31.66 7.15 -55.99
CA GLU A 13 -32.13 6.44 -57.20
C GLU A 13 -30.93 6.04 -58.04
N ASP A 14 -30.81 4.74 -58.33
CA ASP A 14 -29.73 4.18 -59.16
C ASP A 14 -28.30 4.58 -58.70
N GLY A 15 -28.18 4.96 -57.41
CA GLY A 15 -26.99 5.60 -56.86
C GLY A 15 -26.48 4.93 -55.58
N PRO A 16 -25.54 5.58 -54.88
CA PRO A 16 -24.88 5.03 -53.70
C PRO A 16 -25.77 5.06 -52.45
N TYR A 17 -25.25 4.49 -51.36
CA TYR A 17 -25.74 4.80 -50.02
C TYR A 17 -25.03 6.04 -49.49
N VAL A 18 -25.76 6.95 -48.86
CA VAL A 18 -25.25 8.14 -48.19
C VAL A 18 -25.54 8.02 -46.71
N GLY A 19 -24.49 7.87 -45.90
CA GLY A 19 -24.59 7.84 -44.45
C GLY A 19 -24.32 9.22 -43.86
N SER A 20 -25.24 9.73 -43.04
CA SER A 20 -25.09 10.98 -42.28
C SER A 20 -25.03 10.66 -40.79
N ASP A 21 -24.05 11.25 -40.10
CA ASP A 21 -23.80 11.02 -38.66
C ASP A 21 -23.58 9.52 -38.32
N VAL A 22 -23.05 8.75 -39.27
CA VAL A 22 -22.60 7.38 -39.06
C VAL A 22 -21.15 7.44 -38.56
N LEU A 23 -20.97 7.35 -37.24
CA LEU A 23 -19.68 7.60 -36.58
C LEU A 23 -18.70 6.42 -36.61
N HIS A 24 -19.15 5.22 -37.01
CA HIS A 24 -18.33 4.02 -36.98
C HIS A 24 -18.50 3.14 -38.23
N LEU A 25 -17.45 3.05 -39.04
CA LEU A 25 -17.31 2.10 -40.15
C LEU A 25 -16.14 1.15 -39.84
N LYS A 26 -16.35 -0.16 -39.96
CA LYS A 26 -15.30 -1.18 -39.73
C LYS A 26 -15.05 -2.05 -40.96
N THR A 27 -13.80 -2.43 -41.21
CA THR A 27 -13.40 -3.40 -42.23
C THR A 27 -13.91 -4.81 -41.90
N SER A 28 -13.76 -5.76 -42.82
CA SER A 28 -14.10 -7.16 -42.57
C SER A 28 -13.23 -7.85 -41.52
N LYS A 29 -12.08 -7.26 -41.20
CA LYS A 29 -11.19 -7.68 -40.11
C LYS A 29 -11.53 -7.00 -38.78
N GLY A 30 -12.53 -6.12 -38.76
CA GLY A 30 -12.94 -5.37 -37.56
C GLY A 30 -12.12 -4.10 -37.31
N GLU A 31 -11.24 -3.71 -38.22
CA GLU A 31 -10.41 -2.51 -38.10
C GLU A 31 -11.26 -1.26 -38.34
N GLN A 32 -11.02 -0.21 -37.55
CA GLN A 32 -11.77 1.03 -37.65
C GLN A 32 -11.33 1.84 -38.87
N VAL A 33 -12.29 2.27 -39.70
CA VAL A 33 -12.05 3.06 -40.91
C VAL A 33 -12.14 4.54 -40.59
N LYS A 34 -11.15 5.31 -41.06
CA LYS A 34 -11.14 6.77 -40.97
C LYS A 34 -12.22 7.35 -41.89
N ILE A 35 -13.24 7.98 -41.31
CA ILE A 35 -14.39 8.55 -42.03
C ILE A 35 -14.66 10.00 -41.60
N THR A 36 -15.37 10.75 -42.45
CA THR A 36 -15.90 12.08 -42.13
C THR A 36 -17.37 11.98 -41.70
N LYS A 37 -17.98 13.11 -41.32
CA LYS A 37 -19.38 13.19 -40.85
C LYS A 37 -20.42 12.64 -41.84
N THR A 38 -20.09 12.68 -43.14
CA THR A 38 -20.92 12.11 -44.22
C THR A 38 -20.09 11.11 -45.02
N ILE A 39 -20.61 9.90 -45.18
CA ILE A 39 -19.96 8.84 -45.95
C ILE A 39 -20.79 8.47 -47.17
N VAL A 40 -20.14 8.14 -48.28
CA VAL A 40 -20.82 7.70 -49.51
C VAL A 40 -20.30 6.31 -49.88
N LEU A 41 -21.15 5.30 -49.74
CA LEU A 41 -20.80 3.88 -49.88
C LEU A 41 -21.28 3.31 -51.22
N CYS A 42 -20.46 2.44 -51.82
CA CYS A 42 -20.76 1.81 -53.09
C CYS A 42 -21.94 0.83 -52.97
N ARG A 43 -22.97 1.02 -53.79
CA ARG A 43 -24.12 0.11 -53.90
C ARG A 43 -24.06 -0.81 -55.13
N CYS A 44 -23.36 -0.40 -56.18
CA CYS A 44 -23.32 -1.11 -57.47
C CYS A 44 -22.28 -2.24 -57.54
N GLY A 45 -21.38 -2.35 -56.56
CA GLY A 45 -20.32 -3.36 -56.52
C GLY A 45 -19.16 -3.13 -57.50
N LYS A 46 -19.16 -2.06 -58.29
CA LYS A 46 -18.17 -1.83 -59.37
C LYS A 46 -17.19 -0.68 -59.13
N SER A 47 -17.29 0.04 -58.02
CA SER A 47 -16.32 1.10 -57.68
C SER A 47 -14.89 0.54 -57.56
N SER A 48 -13.88 1.29 -57.99
CA SER A 48 -12.46 0.98 -57.71
C SER A 48 -12.05 1.41 -56.30
N ALA A 49 -12.80 2.32 -55.67
CA ALA A 49 -12.56 2.84 -54.32
C ALA A 49 -13.44 2.18 -53.25
N LYS A 50 -13.92 0.94 -53.48
CA LYS A 50 -14.75 0.22 -52.51
C LYS A 50 -14.07 0.19 -51.12
N PRO A 51 -14.84 0.34 -50.02
CA PRO A 51 -16.29 0.36 -49.95
C PRO A 51 -16.92 1.70 -50.32
N PHE A 52 -16.14 2.72 -50.68
CA PHE A 52 -16.64 4.05 -51.03
C PHE A 52 -17.16 4.11 -52.48
N CYS A 53 -18.03 5.08 -52.76
CA CYS A 53 -18.52 5.33 -54.12
C CYS A 53 -17.63 6.34 -54.85
N ASP A 54 -17.23 6.00 -56.09
CA ASP A 54 -16.48 6.86 -57.01
C ASP A 54 -17.30 7.32 -58.23
N GLY A 55 -18.62 7.09 -58.22
CA GLY A 55 -19.52 7.42 -59.33
C GLY A 55 -19.65 6.34 -60.41
N THR A 56 -18.98 5.19 -60.28
CA THR A 56 -19.02 4.11 -61.29
C THR A 56 -20.43 3.58 -61.58
N HIS A 57 -21.38 3.72 -60.65
CA HIS A 57 -22.79 3.32 -60.83
C HIS A 57 -23.44 3.92 -62.09
N ASN A 58 -23.08 5.15 -62.48
CA ASN A 58 -23.56 5.78 -63.71
C ASN A 58 -23.02 5.08 -64.98
N LYS A 59 -21.73 4.70 -64.95
CA LYS A 59 -21.06 4.05 -66.09
C LYS A 59 -21.56 2.63 -66.33
N VAL A 60 -21.92 1.92 -65.26
CA VAL A 60 -22.41 0.54 -65.32
C VAL A 60 -23.93 0.43 -65.37
N ASN A 61 -24.63 1.57 -65.52
CA ASN A 61 -26.09 1.66 -65.55
C ASN A 61 -26.75 0.86 -64.40
N PHE A 62 -26.26 1.08 -63.18
CA PHE A 62 -26.76 0.37 -62.00
C PHE A 62 -28.25 0.66 -61.79
N LYS A 63 -29.03 -0.39 -61.55
CA LYS A 63 -30.47 -0.26 -61.24
C LYS A 63 -30.75 -0.60 -59.78
N SER A 64 -31.42 0.32 -59.11
CA SER A 64 -31.79 0.25 -57.70
C SER A 64 -33.12 -0.48 -57.45
N ALA A 65 -33.92 -0.67 -58.50
CA ALA A 65 -35.20 -1.38 -58.44
C ALA A 65 -35.04 -2.85 -58.01
N LYS A 66 -36.07 -3.37 -57.34
CA LYS A 66 -36.19 -4.81 -57.05
C LYS A 66 -36.43 -5.57 -58.35
N ILE A 67 -35.92 -6.80 -58.43
CA ILE A 67 -35.99 -7.66 -59.61
C ILE A 67 -37.04 -8.77 -59.37
N ASP A 68 -37.76 -9.15 -60.40
CA ASP A 68 -38.75 -10.23 -60.37
C ASP A 68 -38.14 -11.59 -59.96
N GLY A 69 -38.97 -12.44 -59.35
CA GLY A 69 -38.53 -13.74 -58.82
C GLY A 69 -37.73 -13.65 -57.53
N ARG A 70 -37.84 -12.53 -56.79
CA ARG A 70 -37.36 -12.42 -55.41
C ARG A 70 -38.27 -13.18 -54.44
N GLN A 71 -37.75 -13.55 -53.28
CA GLN A 71 -38.58 -14.02 -52.18
C GLN A 71 -39.54 -12.88 -51.74
N PRO A 72 -40.84 -13.17 -51.58
CA PRO A 72 -41.81 -12.18 -51.14
C PRO A 72 -41.50 -11.75 -49.71
N ASP A 73 -41.88 -10.51 -49.42
CA ASP A 73 -41.79 -9.96 -48.07
C ASP A 73 -42.99 -10.49 -47.27
N ARG A 74 -42.74 -11.43 -46.36
CA ARG A 74 -43.77 -12.13 -45.59
C ARG A 74 -43.18 -12.61 -44.28
N LEU A 75 -43.82 -12.26 -43.17
CA LEU A 75 -43.47 -12.74 -41.84
C LEU A 75 -44.23 -14.05 -41.60
N ASP A 76 -43.49 -15.14 -41.43
CA ASP A 76 -44.03 -16.45 -41.07
C ASP A 76 -43.84 -16.70 -39.56
N ASP A 77 -44.88 -17.20 -38.89
CA ASP A 77 -44.93 -17.39 -37.44
C ASP A 77 -44.82 -18.87 -37.09
N TYR A 78 -43.91 -19.22 -36.18
CA TYR A 78 -43.70 -20.57 -35.68
C TYR A 78 -43.90 -20.58 -34.16
N VAL A 79 -45.07 -21.06 -33.74
CA VAL A 79 -45.53 -21.00 -32.35
C VAL A 79 -45.07 -22.24 -31.58
N GLY A 80 -44.25 -22.03 -30.54
CA GLY A 80 -43.90 -23.03 -29.53
C GLY A 80 -44.53 -22.74 -28.15
N GLN A 81 -44.27 -23.61 -27.18
CA GLN A 81 -44.80 -23.51 -25.82
C GLN A 81 -44.22 -22.31 -25.05
N GLY A 82 -42.94 -22.00 -25.23
CA GLY A 82 -42.24 -20.93 -24.52
C GLY A 82 -41.87 -19.71 -25.38
N ILE A 83 -41.89 -19.85 -26.71
CA ILE A 83 -41.42 -18.82 -27.65
C ILE A 83 -42.21 -18.92 -28.96
N THR A 84 -42.50 -17.77 -29.58
CA THR A 84 -42.91 -17.72 -30.98
C THR A 84 -41.77 -17.14 -31.80
N ILE A 85 -41.32 -17.86 -32.83
CA ILE A 85 -40.25 -17.44 -33.73
C ILE A 85 -40.89 -16.85 -34.98
N TYR A 86 -40.42 -15.68 -35.40
CA TYR A 86 -40.86 -15.00 -36.61
C TYR A 86 -39.74 -15.05 -37.65
N ASP A 87 -40.05 -15.45 -38.88
CA ASP A 87 -39.11 -15.49 -40.02
C ASP A 87 -39.66 -14.67 -41.19
N ASN A 88 -38.99 -13.57 -41.52
CA ASN A 88 -39.18 -12.87 -42.78
C ASN A 88 -38.08 -13.25 -43.77
N ARG A 89 -38.32 -14.36 -44.46
CA ARG A 89 -37.37 -14.90 -45.44
C ARG A 89 -37.12 -13.93 -46.60
N GLY A 90 -38.05 -13.01 -46.86
CA GLY A 90 -37.93 -11.97 -47.89
C GLY A 90 -36.78 -11.00 -47.65
N VAL A 91 -36.39 -10.74 -46.40
CA VAL A 91 -35.25 -9.85 -46.05
C VAL A 91 -33.99 -10.59 -45.62
N CYS A 92 -34.01 -11.93 -45.65
CA CYS A 92 -32.89 -12.76 -45.23
C CYS A 92 -31.65 -12.57 -46.12
N SER A 93 -30.49 -12.38 -45.49
CA SER A 93 -29.20 -12.27 -46.20
C SER A 93 -28.58 -13.63 -46.56
N HIS A 94 -29.25 -14.73 -46.21
CA HIS A 94 -28.83 -16.12 -46.44
C HIS A 94 -27.40 -16.41 -45.95
N ILE A 95 -27.07 -15.89 -44.77
CA ILE A 95 -25.74 -16.03 -44.16
C ILE A 95 -25.49 -17.40 -43.49
N GLY A 96 -26.55 -18.13 -43.13
CA GLY A 96 -26.44 -19.48 -42.54
C GLY A 96 -26.32 -19.53 -41.02
N TYR A 97 -26.17 -18.41 -40.30
CA TYR A 97 -25.98 -18.44 -38.84
C TYR A 97 -27.05 -19.26 -38.08
N CYS A 98 -28.30 -19.21 -38.49
CA CYS A 98 -29.37 -19.98 -37.85
C CYS A 98 -29.20 -21.49 -38.06
N THR A 99 -28.99 -21.94 -39.29
CA THR A 99 -28.80 -23.36 -39.63
C THR A 99 -27.49 -23.92 -39.11
N ASP A 100 -26.44 -23.11 -39.09
CA ASP A 100 -25.10 -23.56 -38.72
C ASP A 100 -24.95 -23.70 -37.19
N ASN A 101 -25.66 -22.88 -36.42
CA ASN A 101 -25.53 -22.86 -34.95
C ASN A 101 -26.65 -23.60 -34.22
N LEU A 102 -27.82 -23.79 -34.83
CA LEU A 102 -28.93 -24.51 -34.19
C LEU A 102 -29.77 -25.30 -35.21
N PRO A 103 -29.19 -26.33 -35.87
CA PRO A 103 -29.87 -27.13 -36.88
C PRO A 103 -31.04 -27.96 -36.32
N SER A 104 -31.12 -28.14 -35.00
CA SER A 104 -32.28 -28.78 -34.35
C SER A 104 -33.54 -27.91 -34.42
N VAL A 105 -33.38 -26.59 -34.53
CA VAL A 105 -34.47 -25.61 -34.62
C VAL A 105 -34.63 -25.11 -36.05
N PHE A 106 -33.55 -24.77 -36.76
CA PHE A 106 -33.59 -24.27 -38.13
C PHE A 106 -33.18 -25.36 -39.13
N ARG A 107 -34.18 -26.07 -39.66
CA ARG A 107 -34.01 -27.36 -40.34
C ARG A 107 -33.92 -27.22 -41.86
N MET A 108 -32.70 -27.18 -42.36
CA MET A 108 -32.47 -27.07 -43.80
C MET A 108 -32.99 -28.26 -44.59
N GLY A 109 -33.88 -27.96 -45.55
CA GLY A 109 -34.49 -28.96 -46.43
C GLY A 109 -35.66 -29.73 -45.82
N GLN A 110 -36.17 -29.32 -44.64
CA GLN A 110 -37.32 -29.96 -43.98
C GLN A 110 -38.46 -28.96 -43.78
N GLU A 111 -39.69 -29.46 -43.73
CA GLU A 111 -40.89 -28.69 -43.41
C GLU A 111 -41.61 -29.27 -42.17
N PRO A 112 -41.97 -28.46 -41.16
CA PRO A 112 -41.75 -27.03 -41.08
C PRO A 112 -40.26 -26.68 -40.93
N TRP A 113 -39.81 -25.64 -41.64
CA TRP A 113 -38.42 -25.17 -41.64
C TRP A 113 -37.92 -24.76 -40.25
N ILE A 114 -38.78 -24.24 -39.37
CA ILE A 114 -38.44 -23.91 -37.98
C ILE A 114 -39.22 -24.80 -37.02
N ASP A 115 -38.50 -25.38 -36.06
CA ASP A 115 -39.04 -26.13 -34.94
C ASP A 115 -38.79 -25.38 -33.63
N PRO A 116 -39.78 -24.63 -33.11
CA PRO A 116 -39.60 -23.83 -31.88
C PRO A 116 -39.41 -24.69 -30.62
N GLU A 117 -39.62 -26.01 -30.71
CA GLU A 117 -39.37 -26.98 -29.63
C GLU A 117 -38.00 -27.68 -29.77
N GLY A 118 -37.23 -27.39 -30.82
CA GLY A 118 -35.99 -28.08 -31.13
C GLY A 118 -34.80 -27.77 -30.19
N ALA A 119 -34.94 -26.83 -29.26
CA ALA A 119 -33.93 -26.47 -28.26
C ALA A 119 -34.55 -25.68 -27.10
N PHE A 120 -33.76 -25.41 -26.05
CA PHE A 120 -34.20 -24.52 -24.98
C PHE A 120 -34.35 -23.07 -25.47
N VAL A 121 -35.34 -22.35 -24.94
CA VAL A 121 -35.67 -20.96 -25.33
C VAL A 121 -34.45 -20.04 -25.35
N ASP A 122 -33.56 -20.14 -24.35
CA ASP A 122 -32.36 -19.31 -24.27
C ASP A 122 -31.37 -19.57 -25.41
N GLU A 123 -31.27 -20.81 -25.91
CA GLU A 123 -30.41 -21.18 -27.03
C GLU A 123 -30.98 -20.65 -28.35
N ILE A 124 -32.31 -20.75 -28.51
CA ILE A 124 -33.03 -20.19 -29.64
C ILE A 124 -32.82 -18.67 -29.72
N ILE A 125 -33.00 -17.96 -28.59
CA ILE A 125 -32.81 -16.51 -28.51
C ILE A 125 -31.37 -16.13 -28.89
N LYS A 126 -30.37 -16.85 -28.38
CA LYS A 126 -28.97 -16.60 -28.73
C LYS A 126 -28.74 -16.66 -30.24
N VAL A 127 -29.29 -17.67 -30.91
CA VAL A 127 -29.12 -17.86 -32.36
C VAL A 127 -29.95 -16.88 -33.19
N ILE A 128 -31.19 -16.57 -32.79
CA ILE A 128 -31.99 -15.52 -33.44
C ILE A 128 -31.25 -14.18 -33.38
N ASN A 129 -30.66 -13.83 -32.24
CA ASN A 129 -29.88 -12.60 -32.08
C ASN A 129 -28.62 -12.56 -32.97
N MET A 130 -28.14 -13.69 -33.50
CA MET A 130 -27.03 -13.72 -34.47
C MET A 130 -27.48 -13.40 -35.90
N CYS A 131 -28.77 -13.34 -36.21
CA CYS A 131 -29.27 -12.98 -37.54
C CYS A 131 -28.89 -11.53 -37.88
N PRO A 132 -28.02 -11.27 -38.87
CA PRO A 132 -27.55 -9.92 -39.17
C PRO A 132 -28.54 -9.12 -40.03
N SER A 133 -29.52 -9.80 -40.63
CA SER A 133 -30.50 -9.17 -41.52
C SER A 133 -31.74 -8.69 -40.79
N GLY A 134 -31.96 -9.15 -39.55
CA GLY A 134 -33.22 -8.93 -38.83
C GLY A 134 -34.37 -9.77 -39.36
N ALA A 135 -34.12 -10.74 -40.26
CA ALA A 135 -35.14 -11.66 -40.76
C ALA A 135 -35.74 -12.53 -39.66
N LEU A 136 -34.97 -12.83 -38.61
CA LEU A 136 -35.45 -13.59 -37.47
C LEU A 136 -35.75 -12.65 -36.30
N SER A 137 -36.90 -12.83 -35.67
CA SER A 137 -37.24 -12.22 -34.39
C SER A 137 -38.08 -13.18 -33.56
N TYR A 138 -38.42 -12.83 -32.32
CA TYR A 138 -39.23 -13.68 -31.48
C TYR A 138 -40.14 -12.90 -30.55
N SER A 139 -41.14 -13.59 -30.00
CA SER A 139 -41.89 -13.12 -28.83
C SER A 139 -41.89 -14.16 -27.72
N ILE A 140 -41.92 -13.68 -26.48
CA ILE A 140 -42.13 -14.50 -25.29
C ILE A 140 -43.44 -14.03 -24.67
N HIS A 141 -44.38 -14.95 -24.45
CA HIS A 141 -45.72 -14.63 -23.94
C HIS A 141 -46.42 -13.49 -24.71
N GLY A 142 -46.23 -13.43 -26.03
CA GLY A 142 -46.82 -12.41 -26.91
C GLY A 142 -46.11 -11.05 -26.93
N VAL A 143 -45.03 -10.86 -26.15
CA VAL A 143 -44.22 -9.64 -26.18
C VAL A 143 -43.10 -9.78 -27.21
N LYS A 144 -43.12 -8.98 -28.29
CA LYS A 144 -42.06 -9.01 -29.31
C LYS A 144 -40.75 -8.45 -28.74
N HIS A 145 -39.67 -9.21 -28.92
CA HIS A 145 -38.31 -8.82 -28.57
C HIS A 145 -37.51 -8.58 -29.85
N ASP A 146 -37.52 -7.33 -30.33
CA ASP A 146 -36.89 -6.92 -31.60
C ASP A 146 -35.81 -5.83 -31.42
N SER A 147 -35.44 -5.52 -30.17
CA SER A 147 -34.42 -4.53 -29.84
C SER A 147 -33.23 -5.17 -29.11
N LEU A 148 -32.05 -5.05 -29.71
CA LEU A 148 -30.76 -5.34 -29.08
C LEU A 148 -30.02 -4.02 -28.81
N GLU A 149 -29.42 -3.87 -27.63
CA GLU A 149 -28.65 -2.66 -27.32
C GLU A 149 -27.19 -2.79 -27.84
N ARG A 150 -27.02 -2.70 -29.16
CA ARG A 150 -25.68 -2.65 -29.79
C ARG A 150 -25.23 -1.22 -30.02
N LYS A 151 -23.91 -0.99 -29.97
CA LYS A 151 -23.33 0.28 -30.42
C LYS A 151 -23.55 0.44 -31.93
N LEU A 152 -23.96 1.63 -32.33
CA LEU A 152 -24.15 2.02 -33.71
C LEU A 152 -22.90 1.75 -34.55
N CYS A 153 -23.03 0.94 -35.60
CA CYS A 153 -21.90 0.58 -36.46
C CYS A 153 -22.36 0.12 -37.86
N VAL A 154 -21.58 0.48 -38.87
CA VAL A 154 -21.59 -0.14 -40.20
C VAL A 154 -20.33 -0.99 -40.32
N SER A 155 -20.45 -2.27 -40.64
CA SER A 155 -19.30 -3.14 -40.84
C SER A 155 -19.34 -3.85 -42.19
N LEU A 156 -18.18 -4.02 -42.80
CA LEU A 156 -18.03 -4.78 -44.04
C LEU A 156 -18.00 -6.27 -43.73
N ARG A 157 -18.71 -7.09 -44.51
CA ARG A 157 -18.41 -8.53 -44.59
C ARG A 157 -17.49 -8.76 -45.78
N ARG A 158 -16.37 -9.46 -45.60
CA ARG A 158 -15.43 -9.77 -46.71
C ARG A 158 -16.19 -10.36 -47.89
N ASP A 159 -15.98 -9.80 -49.08
CA ASP A 159 -16.66 -10.23 -50.32
C ASP A 159 -18.20 -10.26 -50.24
N GLY A 160 -18.77 -9.50 -49.30
CA GLY A 160 -20.18 -9.57 -48.93
C GLY A 160 -20.82 -8.21 -48.66
N PRO A 161 -21.99 -8.20 -47.99
CA PRO A 161 -22.79 -6.99 -47.76
C PRO A 161 -22.23 -6.05 -46.68
N TYR A 162 -22.91 -4.91 -46.51
CA TYR A 162 -22.78 -4.07 -45.32
C TYR A 162 -23.72 -4.59 -44.22
N HIS A 163 -23.21 -4.75 -43.00
CA HIS A 163 -24.01 -5.04 -41.82
C HIS A 163 -24.22 -3.74 -41.04
N ILE A 164 -25.47 -3.44 -40.71
CA ILE A 164 -25.87 -2.23 -40.01
C ILE A 164 -26.42 -2.66 -38.65
N VAL A 165 -25.94 -2.06 -37.55
CA VAL A 165 -26.39 -2.34 -36.18
C VAL A 165 -26.49 -1.05 -35.36
N GLY A 166 -27.16 -1.12 -34.20
CA GLY A 166 -27.32 -0.04 -33.24
C GLY A 166 -28.34 1.03 -33.63
N GLY A 167 -29.33 0.65 -34.44
CA GLY A 167 -30.51 1.47 -34.71
C GLY A 167 -30.29 2.64 -35.65
N ILE A 168 -29.44 2.47 -36.68
CA ILE A 168 -29.29 3.44 -37.77
C ILE A 168 -30.57 3.43 -38.62
N ASN A 169 -31.15 4.60 -38.90
CA ASN A 169 -32.36 4.67 -39.73
C ASN A 169 -32.03 4.44 -41.22
N LEU A 170 -32.92 3.78 -41.96
CA LEU A 170 -32.86 3.65 -43.42
C LEU A 170 -33.95 4.50 -44.09
N SER A 171 -33.55 5.40 -44.99
CA SER A 171 -34.42 6.11 -45.92
C SER A 171 -34.15 5.61 -47.34
N ASP A 172 -34.92 4.61 -47.78
CA ASP A 172 -34.81 4.05 -49.12
C ASP A 172 -35.65 4.83 -50.14
N TYR A 173 -35.08 5.08 -51.32
CA TYR A 173 -35.72 5.79 -52.43
C TYR A 173 -36.95 5.01 -52.92
N ASN A 174 -36.83 3.68 -52.98
CA ASN A 174 -37.94 2.78 -53.35
C ASN A 174 -38.88 2.48 -52.17
N LYS A 175 -38.77 3.23 -51.06
CA LYS A 175 -39.60 3.13 -49.84
C LYS A 175 -39.56 1.76 -49.16
N SER A 176 -38.51 0.97 -49.37
CA SER A 176 -38.29 -0.29 -48.64
C SER A 176 -37.96 -0.01 -47.18
N LYS A 177 -38.39 -0.89 -46.27
CA LYS A 177 -38.11 -0.81 -44.83
C LYS A 177 -37.44 -2.10 -44.35
N PRO A 178 -36.50 -2.04 -43.40
CA PRO A 178 -35.98 -3.24 -42.77
C PRO A 178 -37.03 -3.82 -41.82
N GLU A 179 -36.98 -5.14 -41.61
CA GLU A 179 -37.84 -5.82 -40.63
C GLU A 179 -37.47 -5.41 -39.19
N SER A 180 -36.17 -5.36 -38.90
CA SER A 180 -35.63 -4.88 -37.63
C SER A 180 -35.25 -3.41 -37.70
N LYS A 181 -35.63 -2.64 -36.67
CA LYS A 181 -35.20 -1.25 -36.50
C LYS A 181 -33.79 -1.14 -35.92
N GLU A 182 -33.25 -2.22 -35.35
CA GLU A 182 -31.94 -2.25 -34.70
C GLU A 182 -30.82 -2.58 -35.67
N HIS A 183 -31.03 -3.59 -36.51
CA HIS A 183 -30.01 -4.10 -37.42
C HIS A 183 -30.61 -4.61 -38.73
N TYR A 184 -29.85 -4.48 -39.82
CA TYR A 184 -30.22 -4.99 -41.13
C TYR A 184 -28.99 -5.11 -42.02
N THR A 185 -29.14 -5.77 -43.17
CA THR A 185 -28.03 -6.04 -44.10
C THR A 185 -28.28 -5.40 -45.47
N LEU A 186 -27.36 -4.54 -45.92
CA LEU A 186 -27.47 -3.84 -47.22
C LEU A 186 -26.59 -4.48 -48.30
N CYS A 187 -27.11 -4.58 -49.50
CA CYS A 187 -26.41 -5.12 -50.67
C CYS A 187 -25.27 -4.19 -51.09
N ARG A 188 -24.04 -4.72 -51.12
CA ARG A 188 -22.83 -4.04 -51.61
C ARG A 188 -22.43 -4.43 -53.04
N CYS A 189 -22.81 -5.63 -53.49
CA CYS A 189 -22.35 -6.19 -54.76
C CYS A 189 -23.11 -5.71 -56.00
N GLY A 190 -24.19 -4.93 -55.82
CA GLY A 190 -25.09 -4.52 -56.90
C GLY A 190 -25.99 -5.62 -57.46
N GLY A 191 -25.82 -6.89 -57.07
CA GLY A 191 -26.53 -8.04 -57.67
C GLY A 191 -27.87 -8.43 -57.05
N SER A 192 -28.14 -8.06 -55.78
CA SER A 192 -29.33 -8.54 -55.04
C SER A 192 -30.65 -8.28 -55.76
N LYS A 193 -31.56 -9.25 -55.84
CA LYS A 193 -32.91 -9.04 -56.38
C LYS A 193 -33.80 -8.24 -55.43
N ASN A 194 -33.43 -8.14 -54.16
CA ASN A 194 -34.20 -7.43 -53.12
C ASN A 194 -33.54 -6.12 -52.66
N LYS A 195 -32.89 -5.37 -53.56
CA LYS A 195 -32.22 -4.10 -53.20
C LYS A 195 -33.19 -3.15 -52.47
N PRO A 196 -32.73 -2.39 -51.46
CA PRO A 196 -31.34 -2.26 -51.00
C PRO A 196 -30.82 -3.41 -50.12
N PHE A 197 -31.65 -4.39 -49.76
CA PHE A 197 -31.24 -5.50 -48.90
C PHE A 197 -30.41 -6.53 -49.63
N CYS A 198 -29.52 -7.21 -48.91
CA CYS A 198 -28.76 -8.34 -49.43
C CYS A 198 -29.62 -9.61 -49.40
N ASP A 199 -29.60 -10.40 -50.47
CA ASP A 199 -30.29 -11.69 -50.59
C ASP A 199 -29.30 -12.85 -50.84
N GLY A 200 -28.01 -12.65 -50.54
CA GLY A 200 -26.98 -13.65 -50.78
C GLY A 200 -26.45 -13.73 -52.22
N THR A 201 -26.97 -12.96 -53.19
CA THR A 201 -26.54 -13.01 -54.61
C THR A 201 -25.02 -12.86 -54.79
N HIS A 202 -24.34 -12.14 -53.89
CA HIS A 202 -22.89 -11.92 -53.91
C HIS A 202 -22.05 -13.21 -53.98
N TRP A 203 -22.53 -14.32 -53.39
CA TRP A 203 -21.87 -15.63 -53.48
C TRP A 203 -21.86 -16.16 -54.91
N TYR A 204 -23.02 -16.13 -55.57
CA TYR A 204 -23.20 -16.69 -56.91
C TYR A 204 -22.48 -15.87 -57.98
N ILE A 205 -22.46 -14.54 -57.83
CA ILE A 205 -21.74 -13.66 -58.76
C ILE A 205 -20.25 -13.49 -58.41
N LYS A 206 -19.76 -14.22 -57.38
CA LYS A 206 -18.37 -14.17 -56.90
C LYS A 206 -17.87 -12.75 -56.69
N PHE A 207 -18.67 -11.93 -55.99
CA PHE A 207 -18.28 -10.56 -55.68
C PHE A 207 -16.95 -10.54 -54.91
N LYS A 208 -16.08 -9.59 -55.23
CA LYS A 208 -14.78 -9.41 -54.59
C LYS A 208 -14.58 -7.98 -54.18
N ASP A 209 -14.05 -7.79 -52.98
CA ASP A 209 -13.63 -6.50 -52.48
C ASP A 209 -12.19 -6.54 -51.97
N ASP A 210 -11.41 -5.53 -52.35
CA ASP A 210 -10.03 -5.38 -51.90
C ASP A 210 -9.99 -4.28 -50.84
N GLU A 211 -9.86 -4.68 -49.59
CA GLU A 211 -9.87 -3.79 -48.44
C GLU A 211 -8.48 -3.19 -48.15
N SER A 212 -7.45 -3.48 -48.97
CA SER A 212 -6.06 -3.05 -48.75
C SER A 212 -5.85 -1.54 -48.79
N ASN A 213 -6.69 -0.81 -49.54
CA ASN A 213 -6.59 0.64 -49.71
C ASN A 213 -7.54 1.44 -48.81
N ILE A 214 -8.17 0.79 -47.83
CA ILE A 214 -9.08 1.47 -46.90
C ILE A 214 -8.24 2.24 -45.85
N PRO A 215 -8.47 3.56 -45.66
CA PRO A 215 -7.73 4.33 -44.67
C PRO A 215 -8.16 3.92 -43.25
N LEU A 216 -7.26 3.28 -42.50
CA LEU A 216 -7.50 2.84 -41.13
C LEU A 216 -7.26 3.96 -40.12
N GLU A 217 -8.03 3.95 -39.03
CA GLU A 217 -7.79 4.76 -37.84
C GLU A 217 -6.82 3.99 -36.93
N ASN A 218 -5.71 4.63 -36.50
CA ASN A 218 -4.73 3.98 -35.62
C ASN A 218 -5.36 3.70 -34.25
N CYS A 219 -5.84 2.47 -34.02
CA CYS A 219 -6.29 2.04 -32.69
C CYS A 219 -5.07 1.75 -31.82
N ARG A 220 -4.93 2.51 -30.73
CA ARG A 220 -3.96 2.27 -29.65
C ARG A 220 -4.31 0.94 -28.96
N GLU A 221 -3.31 0.09 -28.69
CA GLU A 221 -3.48 -1.06 -27.80
C GLU A 221 -3.95 -0.59 -26.42
N VAL A 222 -5.07 -1.15 -25.94
CA VAL A 222 -5.59 -0.85 -24.60
C VAL A 222 -4.65 -1.50 -23.60
N THR A 223 -3.96 -0.70 -22.79
CA THR A 223 -3.03 -1.25 -21.79
C THR A 223 -3.81 -1.95 -20.68
N ILE A 224 -3.15 -2.82 -19.90
CA ILE A 224 -3.83 -3.49 -18.77
C ILE A 224 -4.33 -2.46 -17.74
N GLU A 225 -3.67 -1.31 -17.64
CA GLU A 225 -4.12 -0.17 -16.83
C GLU A 225 -5.42 0.43 -17.37
N GLU A 226 -5.56 0.56 -18.70
CA GLU A 226 -6.78 1.05 -19.34
C GLU A 226 -7.92 0.01 -19.26
N TYR A 227 -7.60 -1.30 -19.34
CA TYR A 227 -8.58 -2.38 -19.15
C TYR A 227 -9.12 -2.43 -17.72
N LEU A 228 -8.22 -2.39 -16.73
CA LEU A 228 -8.62 -2.46 -15.33
C LEU A 228 -9.34 -1.17 -14.91
N GLY A 229 -8.91 0.01 -15.36
CA GLY A 229 -9.55 1.27 -15.01
C GLY A 229 -9.84 1.38 -13.51
N ASN A 230 -11.13 1.49 -13.15
CA ASN A 230 -11.60 1.56 -11.76
C ASN A 230 -11.59 0.22 -11.00
N LEU A 231 -11.40 -0.90 -11.69
CA LEU A 231 -11.25 -2.23 -11.10
C LEU A 231 -9.82 -2.50 -10.60
N LYS A 232 -8.87 -1.60 -10.87
CA LYS A 232 -7.49 -1.74 -10.35
C LYS A 232 -7.51 -1.60 -8.83
N ARG A 233 -7.07 -2.65 -8.14
CA ARG A 233 -6.96 -2.68 -6.68
C ARG A 233 -5.50 -2.73 -6.25
N SER A 234 -5.11 -1.87 -5.32
CA SER A 234 -3.80 -1.90 -4.65
C SER A 234 -3.88 -2.38 -3.21
N GLU A 235 -5.09 -2.51 -2.67
CA GLU A 235 -5.38 -2.86 -1.29
C GLU A 235 -6.74 -3.58 -1.19
N ASP A 236 -6.90 -4.29 -0.08
CA ASP A 236 -8.07 -5.05 0.28
C ASP A 236 -8.30 -4.94 1.79
N ASP A 237 -9.57 -4.93 2.20
CA ASP A 237 -9.96 -4.71 3.59
C ASP A 237 -9.60 -5.90 4.50
N PHE A 238 -9.51 -7.11 3.94
CA PHE A 238 -9.15 -8.33 4.66
C PHE A 238 -7.66 -8.67 4.47
N GLU A 239 -7.17 -8.53 3.24
CA GLU A 239 -5.77 -8.78 2.90
C GLU A 239 -4.91 -7.52 3.06
N GLU A 240 -4.69 -7.08 4.32
CA GLU A 240 -3.87 -5.91 4.67
C GLU A 240 -2.44 -5.94 4.07
N VAL A 241 -1.96 -7.13 3.72
CA VAL A 241 -0.61 -7.37 3.17
C VAL A 241 -0.58 -7.40 1.63
N MET A 242 -1.72 -7.31 0.93
CA MET A 242 -1.79 -7.34 -0.54
C MET A 242 -0.86 -6.31 -1.18
N LYS A 243 -0.86 -5.09 -0.64
CA LYS A 243 0.02 -4.01 -1.10
C LYS A 243 1.50 -4.38 -0.99
N ASP A 244 1.89 -5.00 0.13
CA ASP A 244 3.26 -5.42 0.35
C ASP A 244 3.65 -6.54 -0.63
N ILE A 245 2.77 -7.53 -0.83
CA ILE A 245 2.97 -8.63 -1.78
C ILE A 245 3.18 -8.07 -3.19
N HIS A 246 2.32 -7.16 -3.64
CA HIS A 246 2.45 -6.51 -4.94
C HIS A 246 3.75 -5.70 -5.06
N GLN A 247 4.13 -4.97 -4.02
CA GLN A 247 5.38 -4.21 -4.04
C GLN A 247 6.59 -5.15 -4.13
N MET A 248 6.60 -6.25 -3.36
CA MET A 248 7.68 -7.24 -3.39
C MET A 248 7.71 -7.99 -4.73
N SER A 249 6.57 -8.35 -5.30
CA SER A 249 6.51 -9.07 -6.58
C SER A 249 7.04 -8.25 -7.74
N VAL A 250 6.80 -6.93 -7.74
CA VAL A 250 7.31 -6.01 -8.76
C VAL A 250 8.78 -5.68 -8.52
N SER A 251 9.18 -5.42 -7.28
CA SER A 251 10.54 -4.93 -6.98
C SER A 251 11.59 -6.03 -6.79
N GLY A 252 11.17 -7.27 -6.50
CA GLY A 252 12.06 -8.38 -6.11
C GLY A 252 12.80 -8.14 -4.78
N LYS A 253 12.40 -7.16 -3.98
CA LYS A 253 13.11 -6.71 -2.77
C LYS A 253 12.20 -6.70 -1.55
N SER A 254 12.80 -6.98 -0.38
CA SER A 254 12.11 -6.82 0.90
C SER A 254 11.77 -5.35 1.19
N ILE A 255 10.65 -5.13 1.88
CA ILE A 255 10.20 -3.79 2.25
C ILE A 255 10.93 -3.32 3.52
N VAL A 256 11.47 -2.11 3.46
CA VAL A 256 12.06 -1.41 4.60
C VAL A 256 11.06 -0.36 5.09
N GLU A 257 10.83 -0.29 6.39
CA GLU A 257 9.93 0.70 7.00
C GLU A 257 10.54 1.27 8.30
N PRO A 258 10.42 2.59 8.53
CA PRO A 258 10.87 3.21 9.77
C PRO A 258 9.85 3.07 10.92
N MET A 259 10.24 3.61 12.07
CA MET A 259 9.47 3.69 13.32
C MET A 259 9.09 2.32 13.88
N ARG A 260 8.30 2.30 14.96
CA ARG A 260 7.83 1.04 15.58
C ARG A 260 6.87 0.27 14.66
N THR A 261 6.65 -1.01 14.98
CA THR A 261 5.58 -1.83 14.36
C THR A 261 4.21 -1.14 14.44
N LYS A 262 3.39 -1.37 13.42
CA LYS A 262 1.98 -0.95 13.42
C LYS A 262 1.04 -2.04 13.95
N LYS A 263 1.54 -3.26 14.15
CA LYS A 263 0.76 -4.36 14.72
C LYS A 263 0.43 -4.05 16.18
N HIS A 264 -0.67 -4.66 16.65
CA HIS A 264 -1.15 -4.47 18.01
C HIS A 264 -0.06 -4.81 19.03
N VAL A 265 0.01 -3.99 20.08
CA VAL A 265 0.90 -4.19 21.24
C VAL A 265 0.07 -3.90 22.48
N ILE A 266 0.26 -4.69 23.53
CA ILE A 266 -0.43 -4.48 24.80
C ILE A 266 -0.14 -3.07 25.32
N SER A 267 -1.20 -2.39 25.78
CA SER A 267 -1.19 -0.98 26.09
C SER A 267 -0.86 -0.73 27.57
N TRP A 268 -0.08 0.32 27.83
CA TRP A 268 0.12 0.84 29.19
C TRP A 268 -1.18 1.42 29.79
N ASN A 269 -2.18 1.73 28.96
CA ASN A 269 -3.48 2.24 29.43
C ASN A 269 -4.28 1.19 30.22
N ASP A 270 -3.98 -0.09 30.02
CA ASP A 270 -4.68 -1.18 30.69
C ASP A 270 -4.16 -1.43 32.11
N ILE A 271 -3.06 -0.77 32.49
CA ILE A 271 -2.51 -0.72 33.85
C ILE A 271 -2.92 0.61 34.47
N LEU A 272 -3.49 0.57 35.66
CA LEU A 272 -3.96 1.72 36.43
C LEU A 272 -3.17 1.85 37.73
N ILE A 273 -3.13 3.07 38.27
CA ILE A 273 -2.38 3.41 39.49
C ILE A 273 -3.37 3.48 40.65
N LYS A 274 -3.07 2.81 41.77
CA LYS A 274 -3.87 2.80 42.99
C LYS A 274 -3.64 4.11 43.76
N GLY A 275 -4.65 4.98 43.76
CA GLY A 275 -4.64 6.17 44.62
C GLY A 275 -4.66 5.78 46.10
N ALA A 276 -3.70 6.31 46.88
CA ALA A 276 -3.66 6.13 48.32
C ALA A 276 -4.87 6.83 48.98
N GLN A 277 -5.45 6.21 50.01
CA GLN A 277 -6.62 6.70 50.76
C GLN A 277 -6.45 6.46 52.27
N LEU A 278 -7.10 5.43 52.83
CA LEU A 278 -7.08 5.13 54.28
C LEU A 278 -5.96 4.16 54.67
N ALA A 279 -5.71 3.11 53.88
CA ALA A 279 -4.67 2.10 54.17
C ALA A 279 -3.25 2.68 54.08
N LYS A 280 -3.08 3.71 53.25
CA LYS A 280 -1.90 4.53 53.09
C LYS A 280 -2.39 5.93 52.76
N THR A 281 -1.89 6.95 53.46
CA THR A 281 -2.32 8.34 53.25
C THR A 281 -1.56 8.93 52.06
N PRO A 282 -2.25 9.60 51.10
CA PRO A 282 -1.57 10.35 50.05
C PRO A 282 -0.79 11.52 50.64
N LEU A 283 0.20 12.02 49.89
CA LEU A 283 0.98 13.19 50.31
C LEU A 283 0.42 14.47 49.69
N ASN A 284 0.49 15.59 50.42
CA ASN A 284 0.11 16.90 49.91
C ASN A 284 1.10 17.40 48.84
N ASP A 285 0.65 18.31 47.98
CA ASP A 285 1.42 18.85 46.85
C ASP A 285 2.73 19.54 47.24
N ASP A 286 2.80 20.11 48.44
CA ASP A 286 3.97 20.78 48.98
C ASP A 286 5.05 19.81 49.48
N VAL A 287 4.71 18.53 49.69
CA VAL A 287 5.67 17.51 50.14
C VAL A 287 6.72 17.28 49.05
N PRO A 288 8.02 17.48 49.31
CA PRO A 288 9.05 17.28 48.30
C PRO A 288 9.18 15.80 47.92
N VAL A 289 9.28 15.53 46.61
CA VAL A 289 9.48 14.18 46.06
C VAL A 289 10.86 14.08 45.42
N SER A 290 11.60 13.03 45.76
CA SER A 290 12.88 12.72 45.12
C SER A 290 12.68 12.02 43.78
N THR A 291 13.16 12.64 42.71
CA THR A 291 13.23 12.08 41.35
C THR A 291 14.66 11.78 40.88
N LYS A 292 15.64 12.04 41.76
CA LYS A 292 17.06 11.78 41.49
C LYS A 292 17.26 10.29 41.27
N THR A 293 17.88 9.95 40.14
CA THR A 293 18.11 8.56 39.74
C THR A 293 19.61 8.33 39.59
N ILE A 294 20.09 7.19 40.09
CA ILE A 294 21.49 6.77 40.05
C ILE A 294 21.56 5.52 39.18
N ILE A 295 22.20 5.63 38.02
CA ILE A 295 22.41 4.51 37.10
C ILE A 295 23.82 3.97 37.31
N GLY A 296 23.92 2.67 37.57
CA GLY A 296 25.19 2.00 37.88
C GLY A 296 25.77 2.41 39.23
N PRO A 297 25.04 2.19 40.35
CA PRO A 297 25.45 2.65 41.68
C PRO A 297 26.81 2.07 42.14
N LYS A 298 27.20 0.89 41.66
CA LYS A 298 28.51 0.26 41.98
C LYS A 298 29.69 0.80 41.15
N ALA A 299 29.44 1.59 40.12
CA ALA A 299 30.52 2.16 39.31
C ALA A 299 31.36 3.12 40.17
N LYS A 300 32.65 3.26 39.87
CA LYS A 300 33.53 4.24 40.56
C LYS A 300 33.00 5.67 40.39
N LYS A 301 32.35 5.96 39.27
CA LYS A 301 31.74 7.25 38.93
C LYS A 301 30.30 7.05 38.43
N PRO A 302 29.32 6.79 39.31
CA PRO A 302 27.94 6.51 38.91
C PRO A 302 27.33 7.62 38.07
N LEU A 303 26.39 7.26 37.18
CA LEU A 303 25.68 8.21 36.34
C LEU A 303 24.48 8.77 37.11
N ILE A 304 24.56 10.04 37.52
CA ILE A 304 23.53 10.71 38.32
C ILE A 304 22.72 11.68 37.45
N ILE A 305 21.41 11.51 37.42
CA ILE A 305 20.44 12.36 36.71
C ILE A 305 19.32 12.82 37.65
N GLN A 306 18.69 13.96 37.37
CA GLN A 306 17.69 14.58 38.27
C GLN A 306 16.24 14.12 38.03
N THR A 307 16.03 13.31 37.00
CA THR A 307 14.75 12.71 36.61
C THR A 307 15.02 11.27 36.17
N PRO A 308 14.09 10.32 36.36
CA PRO A 308 14.28 8.93 35.91
C PRO A 308 14.21 8.76 34.39
N ILE A 309 13.98 9.83 33.63
CA ILE A 309 13.81 9.80 32.18
C ILE A 309 15.06 10.32 31.49
N TYR A 310 15.58 9.61 30.48
CA TYR A 310 16.66 10.11 29.62
C TYR A 310 16.40 9.84 28.14
N VAL A 311 17.09 10.57 27.26
CA VAL A 311 16.95 10.40 25.80
C VAL A 311 17.83 9.23 25.34
N THR A 312 17.20 8.17 24.84
CA THR A 312 17.90 6.96 24.37
C THR A 312 18.77 7.22 23.14
N HIS A 313 19.62 6.25 22.85
CA HIS A 313 20.46 6.17 21.66
C HIS A 313 19.67 6.30 20.35
N MET A 314 20.06 7.28 19.54
CA MET A 314 19.60 7.51 18.17
C MET A 314 20.73 8.16 17.37
N SER A 315 21.14 7.53 16.27
CA SER A 315 22.40 7.88 15.60
C SER A 315 22.36 9.20 14.83
N PHE A 316 23.50 9.91 14.81
CA PHE A 316 23.75 10.89 13.76
C PHE A 316 23.87 10.16 12.41
N GLY A 317 23.18 10.65 11.40
CA GLY A 317 22.92 9.95 10.14
C GLY A 317 21.46 9.50 10.07
N ALA A 318 20.96 8.78 11.08
CA ALA A 318 19.52 8.58 11.22
C ALA A 318 18.83 9.92 11.50
N LEU A 319 19.33 10.66 12.48
CA LEU A 319 18.95 12.03 12.80
C LEU A 319 19.88 13.04 12.12
N SER A 320 19.39 14.25 11.88
CA SER A 320 20.22 15.41 11.55
C SER A 320 21.09 15.82 12.75
N LYS A 321 22.17 16.54 12.48
CA LYS A 321 23.10 17.04 13.51
C LYS A 321 22.42 18.02 14.45
N GLU A 322 21.56 18.88 13.90
CA GLU A 322 20.78 19.91 14.59
C GLU A 322 19.86 19.28 15.64
N ILE A 323 19.21 18.16 15.30
CA ILE A 323 18.39 17.43 16.27
C ILE A 323 19.27 16.77 17.35
N LYS A 324 20.45 16.24 17.03
CA LYS A 324 21.37 15.72 18.06
C LYS A 324 21.75 16.81 19.06
N ILE A 325 22.05 18.02 18.59
CA ILE A 325 22.38 19.18 19.44
C ILE A 325 21.14 19.62 20.24
N ALA A 326 19.97 19.71 19.62
CA ALA A 326 18.74 20.12 20.29
C ALA A 326 18.33 19.15 21.41
N LEU A 327 18.42 17.84 21.16
CA LEU A 327 18.17 16.81 22.17
C LEU A 327 19.17 16.93 23.33
N ALA A 328 20.45 17.17 23.04
CA ALA A 328 21.48 17.34 24.07
C ALA A 328 21.21 18.57 24.95
N LYS A 329 20.94 19.72 24.33
CA LYS A 329 20.59 20.97 25.04
C LYS A 329 19.34 20.81 25.89
N GLY A 330 18.26 20.26 25.33
CA GLY A 330 17.00 20.07 26.06
C GLY A 330 17.14 19.13 27.26
N SER A 331 17.86 18.02 27.10
CA SER A 331 18.15 17.08 28.19
C SER A 331 19.06 17.70 29.26
N SER A 332 20.03 18.52 28.84
CA SER A 332 20.96 19.21 29.75
C SER A 332 20.26 20.19 30.69
N ARG A 333 19.27 20.93 30.19
CA ARG A 333 18.50 21.91 30.98
C ARG A 333 17.70 21.29 32.13
N VAL A 334 17.33 20.02 32.02
CA VAL A 334 16.67 19.26 33.09
C VAL A 334 17.63 18.31 33.82
N LYS A 335 18.94 18.45 33.59
CA LYS A 335 20.00 17.66 34.21
C LYS A 335 19.78 16.14 34.06
N THR A 336 19.47 15.71 32.84
CA THR A 336 19.41 14.29 32.45
C THR A 336 20.41 13.94 31.35
N ALA A 337 20.38 12.69 30.87
CA ALA A 337 21.31 12.14 29.90
C ALA A 337 20.75 12.07 28.46
N ILE A 338 21.66 11.96 27.51
CA ILE A 338 21.39 11.65 26.10
C ILE A 338 22.32 10.56 25.58
N GLY A 339 21.80 9.65 24.77
CA GLY A 339 22.57 8.63 24.04
C GLY A 339 23.17 9.13 22.71
N SER A 340 24.38 8.67 22.37
CA SER A 340 25.05 8.99 21.10
C SER A 340 24.33 8.38 19.88
N GLY A 341 23.87 7.14 20.02
CA GLY A 341 23.44 6.32 18.90
C GLY A 341 24.59 5.62 18.17
N GLU A 342 24.23 4.67 17.30
CA GLU A 342 25.12 3.86 16.44
C GLU A 342 25.92 4.65 15.38
N GLY A 343 25.94 5.99 15.46
CA GLY A 343 26.52 6.85 14.43
C GLY A 343 27.91 7.37 14.74
N GLY A 344 28.49 6.96 15.87
CA GLY A 344 29.68 7.59 16.43
C GLY A 344 29.35 8.82 17.28
N LEU A 345 30.41 9.49 17.74
CA LEU A 345 30.32 10.63 18.63
C LEU A 345 30.19 11.93 17.84
N VAL A 346 29.19 12.76 18.19
CA VAL A 346 29.03 14.12 17.63
C VAL A 346 29.53 15.14 18.64
N GLU A 347 30.58 15.85 18.29
CA GLU A 347 31.31 16.76 19.17
C GLU A 347 30.41 17.86 19.77
N GLU A 348 29.58 18.50 18.94
CA GLU A 348 28.65 19.54 19.38
C GLU A 348 27.54 18.97 20.26
N SER A 349 27.11 17.73 20.02
CA SER A 349 26.12 17.06 20.87
C SER A 349 26.71 16.77 22.25
N LEU A 350 27.95 16.29 22.32
CA LEU A 350 28.65 16.04 23.58
C LEU A 350 28.82 17.34 24.39
N LYS A 351 29.35 18.41 23.76
CA LYS A 351 29.57 19.71 24.42
C LYS A 351 28.29 20.32 25.02
N ASN A 352 27.13 20.01 24.46
CA ASN A 352 25.84 20.55 24.91
C ASN A 352 25.07 19.62 25.86
N SER A 353 25.62 18.45 26.20
CA SER A 353 24.97 17.48 27.08
C SER A 353 25.32 17.73 28.55
N TYR A 354 24.39 17.41 29.47
CA TYR A 354 24.71 17.32 30.90
C TYR A 354 25.37 15.98 31.22
N LYS A 355 24.80 14.91 30.68
CA LYS A 355 25.36 13.56 30.69
C LYS A 355 25.27 12.91 29.32
N TYR A 356 26.34 12.22 28.92
CA TYR A 356 26.42 11.60 27.60
C TYR A 356 26.69 10.10 27.71
N ILE A 357 25.77 9.28 27.18
CA ILE A 357 25.90 7.82 27.12
C ILE A 357 26.36 7.44 25.71
N PHE A 358 27.53 6.84 25.59
CA PHE A 358 28.08 6.41 24.31
C PHE A 358 27.58 5.01 23.95
N GLU A 359 26.98 4.84 22.77
CA GLU A 359 26.61 3.51 22.26
C GLU A 359 27.84 2.85 21.65
N TYR A 360 28.28 1.75 22.24
CA TYR A 360 29.31 0.89 21.69
C TYR A 360 28.64 -0.16 20.79
N VAL A 361 29.03 -0.19 19.52
CA VAL A 361 28.40 -1.01 18.46
C VAL A 361 29.46 -1.86 17.76
N PRO A 362 29.08 -2.93 17.01
CA PRO A 362 30.04 -3.82 16.36
C PRO A 362 31.11 -3.12 15.50
N ASN A 363 30.73 -2.07 14.77
CA ASN A 363 31.65 -1.29 13.94
C ASN A 363 32.55 -0.30 14.71
N LYS A 364 32.40 -0.20 16.04
CA LYS A 364 33.28 0.57 16.94
C LYS A 364 33.49 2.03 16.51
N TYR A 365 32.48 2.64 15.86
CA TYR A 365 32.56 4.01 15.37
C TYR A 365 32.90 5.00 16.49
N SER A 366 33.94 5.79 16.30
CA SER A 366 34.41 6.79 17.28
C SER A 366 34.81 6.21 18.65
N ALA A 367 34.99 4.90 18.80
CA ALA A 367 35.35 4.25 20.07
C ALA A 367 36.85 4.35 20.38
N THR A 368 37.39 5.57 20.34
CA THR A 368 38.79 5.87 20.68
C THR A 368 38.94 6.06 22.19
N ASP A 369 40.14 5.81 22.72
CA ASP A 369 40.43 6.01 24.14
C ASP A 369 40.18 7.46 24.59
N GLU A 370 40.43 8.43 23.71
CA GLU A 370 40.11 9.84 23.94
C GLU A 370 38.61 10.04 24.15
N ASN A 371 37.77 9.53 23.24
CA ASN A 371 36.32 9.69 23.33
C ASN A 371 35.74 8.95 24.53
N LEU A 372 36.19 7.72 24.81
CA LEU A 372 35.72 6.93 25.94
C LEU A 372 36.00 7.60 27.30
N LYS A 373 37.09 8.37 27.43
CA LYS A 373 37.35 9.17 28.63
C LYS A 373 36.39 10.34 28.80
N ARG A 374 35.82 10.87 27.72
CA ARG A 374 35.02 12.10 27.70
C ARG A 374 33.53 11.88 27.98
N VAL A 375 33.01 10.68 27.76
CA VAL A 375 31.59 10.34 27.98
C VAL A 375 31.30 9.97 29.43
N ASP A 376 30.04 9.98 29.86
CA ASP A 376 29.66 9.69 31.26
C ASP A 376 29.28 8.24 31.52
N ALA A 377 28.94 7.49 30.48
CA ALA A 377 28.68 6.06 30.50
C ALA A 377 28.85 5.47 29.10
N VAL A 378 28.98 4.14 29.00
CA VAL A 378 29.00 3.40 27.74
C VAL A 378 27.93 2.33 27.79
N GLU A 379 27.14 2.19 26.73
CA GLU A 379 26.15 1.12 26.57
C GLU A 379 26.55 0.24 25.38
N ILE A 380 26.86 -1.03 25.63
CA ILE A 380 27.14 -2.04 24.60
C ILE A 380 25.81 -2.49 24.00
N LYS A 381 25.60 -2.16 22.74
CA LYS A 381 24.36 -2.50 22.05
C LYS A 381 24.47 -3.88 21.41
N ILE A 382 23.85 -4.88 22.07
CA ILE A 382 23.67 -6.23 21.52
C ILE A 382 22.45 -6.27 20.58
N GLY A 383 21.35 -5.60 20.96
CA GLY A 383 20.11 -5.67 20.20
C GLY A 383 19.27 -4.39 20.23
N GLN A 384 18.34 -4.31 19.27
CA GLN A 384 17.27 -3.32 19.21
C GLN A 384 15.98 -4.02 18.78
N SER A 385 14.86 -3.72 19.43
CA SER A 385 13.58 -4.43 19.25
C SER A 385 13.01 -4.40 17.84
N ALA A 386 13.29 -3.36 17.05
CA ALA A 386 12.79 -3.25 15.68
C ALA A 386 13.52 -4.18 14.67
N LYS A 387 14.67 -4.72 15.05
CA LYS A 387 15.50 -5.61 14.22
C LYS A 387 16.46 -6.43 15.10
N PRO A 388 15.94 -7.26 16.02
CA PRO A 388 16.78 -8.09 16.87
C PRO A 388 17.64 -9.02 16.02
N GLY A 389 18.89 -9.22 16.41
CA GLY A 389 19.85 -10.04 15.65
C GLY A 389 20.33 -9.43 14.34
N MET A 390 20.11 -8.13 14.11
CA MET A 390 20.61 -7.41 12.93
C MET A 390 21.30 -6.10 13.31
N GLY A 391 22.34 -5.74 12.56
CA GLY A 391 23.02 -4.47 12.75
C GLY A 391 22.23 -3.25 12.26
N GLY A 392 22.73 -2.06 12.59
CA GLY A 392 22.26 -0.77 12.07
C GLY A 392 22.13 -0.76 10.54
N HIS A 393 21.09 -0.09 10.02
CA HIS A 393 20.99 0.22 8.59
C HIS A 393 20.87 1.74 8.42
N LEU A 394 21.79 2.33 7.68
CA LEU A 394 21.72 3.71 7.23
C LEU A 394 21.73 3.75 5.70
N PRO A 395 20.62 4.14 5.04
CA PRO A 395 20.56 4.26 3.59
C PRO A 395 21.58 5.26 3.05
N GLY A 396 22.20 4.94 1.92
CA GLY A 396 23.33 5.65 1.33
C GLY A 396 23.01 7.08 0.94
N LYS A 397 21.75 7.36 0.55
CA LYS A 397 21.25 8.73 0.35
C LYS A 397 21.32 9.63 1.59
N LYS A 398 21.53 9.06 2.78
CA LYS A 398 21.75 9.78 4.04
C LYS A 398 23.21 9.76 4.47
N VAL A 399 24.11 9.16 3.69
CA VAL A 399 25.54 9.11 3.99
C VAL A 399 26.22 10.28 3.29
N THR A 400 26.32 11.39 4.01
CA THR A 400 27.09 12.57 3.59
C THR A 400 28.59 12.33 3.78
N SER A 401 29.41 13.24 3.27
CA SER A 401 30.88 13.20 3.48
C SER A 401 31.26 13.22 4.97
N GLU A 402 30.57 14.01 5.80
CA GLU A 402 30.80 14.03 7.26
C GLU A 402 30.50 12.67 7.90
N ILE A 403 29.35 12.07 7.56
CA ILE A 403 28.95 10.75 8.09
C ILE A 403 29.90 9.66 7.59
N GLY A 404 30.25 9.69 6.30
CA GLY A 404 31.20 8.77 5.69
C GLY A 404 32.55 8.82 6.38
N LYS A 405 33.06 10.03 6.70
CA LYS A 405 34.32 10.21 7.45
C LYS A 405 34.25 9.66 8.87
N ILE A 406 33.15 9.89 9.60
CA ILE A 406 32.98 9.39 10.97
C ILE A 406 32.91 7.85 10.99
N ARG A 407 32.30 7.25 9.97
CA ARG A 407 32.01 5.81 9.93
C ARG A 407 33.01 5.00 9.09
N GLY A 408 33.87 5.64 8.31
CA GLY A 408 34.82 4.96 7.41
C GLY A 408 34.16 4.38 6.14
N TYR A 409 33.12 5.02 5.60
CA TYR A 409 32.40 4.57 4.40
C TYR A 409 32.38 5.66 3.32
N PRO A 410 32.35 5.31 2.02
CA PRO A 410 32.16 6.28 0.95
C PRO A 410 30.82 7.01 1.04
N THR A 411 30.81 8.29 0.67
CA THR A 411 29.58 9.09 0.51
C THR A 411 28.60 8.37 -0.43
N GLY A 412 27.31 8.36 -0.08
CA GLY A 412 26.27 7.76 -0.92
C GLY A 412 26.12 6.24 -0.80
N SER A 413 27.01 5.54 -0.08
CA SER A 413 26.95 4.07 0.08
C SER A 413 26.06 3.66 1.26
N ASP A 414 25.25 2.60 1.09
CA ASP A 414 24.49 2.02 2.21
C ASP A 414 25.46 1.51 3.29
N ILE A 415 25.15 1.82 4.55
CA ILE A 415 25.91 1.30 5.70
C ILE A 415 25.04 0.29 6.43
N ILE A 416 25.49 -0.97 6.40
CA ILE A 416 24.91 -2.07 7.15
C ILE A 416 25.92 -2.49 8.20
N SER A 417 25.56 -2.37 9.48
CA SER A 417 26.42 -2.85 10.55
C SER A 417 26.33 -4.38 10.68
N PRO A 418 27.38 -5.04 11.16
CA PRO A 418 27.35 -6.44 11.55
C PRO A 418 26.26 -6.72 12.60
N ALA A 419 25.74 -7.94 12.60
CA ALA A 419 24.74 -8.41 13.55
C ALA A 419 25.31 -8.67 14.96
N HIS A 420 26.60 -9.00 15.05
CA HIS A 420 27.30 -9.29 16.29
C HIS A 420 28.68 -8.62 16.29
N PHE A 421 29.30 -8.53 17.47
CA PHE A 421 30.69 -8.12 17.61
C PHE A 421 31.61 -9.27 17.18
N ASP A 422 32.76 -8.93 16.61
CA ASP A 422 33.79 -9.90 16.26
C ASP A 422 34.52 -10.43 17.50
N ASP A 423 34.61 -9.62 18.54
CA ASP A 423 35.28 -9.88 19.83
C ASP A 423 34.31 -10.21 20.98
N ILE A 424 33.06 -10.61 20.68
CA ILE A 424 32.10 -11.10 21.68
C ILE A 424 31.38 -12.33 21.13
N ASN A 425 31.98 -13.51 21.30
CA ASN A 425 31.42 -14.80 20.87
C ASN A 425 30.92 -15.64 22.04
N ASN A 426 31.29 -15.29 23.26
CA ASN A 426 30.91 -15.99 24.48
C ASN A 426 30.90 -15.04 25.70
N ARG A 427 30.53 -15.58 26.86
CA ARG A 427 30.36 -14.82 28.11
C ARG A 427 31.67 -14.20 28.61
N ASP A 428 32.78 -14.92 28.47
CA ASP A 428 34.09 -14.49 28.97
C ASP A 428 34.67 -13.35 28.11
N GLU A 429 34.44 -13.40 26.80
CA GLU A 429 34.78 -12.32 25.88
C GLU A 429 33.93 -11.06 26.14
N LEU A 430 32.62 -11.22 26.39
CA LEU A 430 31.76 -10.11 26.80
C LEU A 430 32.30 -9.44 28.08
N LYS A 431 32.69 -10.25 29.07
CA LYS A 431 33.32 -9.78 30.30
C LYS A 431 34.61 -9.00 30.03
N LEU A 432 35.48 -9.50 29.16
CA LEU A 432 36.71 -8.82 28.78
C LEU A 432 36.45 -7.44 28.15
N VAL A 433 35.43 -7.35 27.28
CA VAL A 433 35.01 -6.07 26.68
C VAL A 433 34.49 -5.12 27.75
N VAL A 434 33.62 -5.58 28.66
CA VAL A 434 33.10 -4.77 29.77
C VAL A 434 34.24 -4.24 30.64
N ASP A 435 35.17 -5.10 31.06
CA ASP A 435 36.32 -4.72 31.89
C ASP A 435 37.25 -3.73 31.17
N THR A 436 37.46 -3.93 29.86
CA THR A 436 38.26 -3.03 29.02
C THR A 436 37.63 -1.64 28.92
N LEU A 437 36.33 -1.57 28.62
CA LEU A 437 35.62 -0.29 28.52
C LEU A 437 35.56 0.42 29.89
N ARG A 438 35.34 -0.33 30.97
CA ARG A 438 35.38 0.20 32.34
C ARG A 438 36.73 0.82 32.67
N LYS A 439 37.83 0.17 32.28
CA LYS A 439 39.20 0.72 32.44
C LYS A 439 39.39 1.99 31.61
N LYS A 440 39.01 1.97 30.32
CA LYS A 440 39.19 3.11 29.40
C LYS A 440 38.37 4.33 29.79
N THR A 441 37.24 4.14 30.46
CA THR A 441 36.36 5.21 30.94
C THR A 441 36.71 5.71 32.35
N ASP A 442 37.75 5.17 32.99
CA ASP A 442 38.13 5.44 34.39
C ASP A 442 36.99 5.14 35.38
N GLY A 443 36.35 3.97 35.19
CA GLY A 443 35.37 3.40 36.10
C GLY A 443 33.98 4.01 36.03
N LYS A 444 33.61 4.61 34.89
CA LYS A 444 32.24 5.05 34.61
C LYS A 444 31.34 3.86 34.25
N PRO A 445 30.01 3.99 34.30
CA PRO A 445 29.10 2.88 34.12
C PRO A 445 29.20 2.27 32.72
N ILE A 446 29.29 0.95 32.67
CA ILE A 446 29.20 0.14 31.45
C ILE A 446 27.90 -0.64 31.49
N GLY A 447 27.03 -0.41 30.51
CA GLY A 447 25.76 -1.12 30.40
C GLY A 447 25.68 -2.00 29.16
N ILE A 448 24.66 -2.84 29.14
CA ILE A 448 24.37 -3.76 28.03
C ILE A 448 22.92 -3.55 27.62
N LYS A 449 22.69 -3.35 26.32
CA LYS A 449 21.35 -3.23 25.77
C LYS A 449 20.98 -4.44 24.93
N ILE A 450 19.86 -5.06 25.29
CA ILE A 450 19.29 -6.22 24.61
C ILE A 450 17.92 -5.91 24.04
N ALA A 451 17.59 -6.53 22.91
CA ALA A 451 16.22 -6.57 22.43
C ALA A 451 15.43 -7.59 23.23
N ALA A 452 14.18 -7.30 23.57
CA ALA A 452 13.36 -8.20 24.36
C ALA A 452 13.00 -9.47 23.57
N GLY A 453 13.78 -10.53 23.74
CA GLY A 453 13.59 -11.84 23.11
C GLY A 453 13.63 -12.94 24.16
N ASN A 454 14.78 -13.60 24.31
CA ASN A 454 15.00 -14.62 25.33
C ASN A 454 15.52 -13.97 26.64
N ILE A 455 14.64 -13.23 27.32
CA ILE A 455 14.99 -12.32 28.42
C ILE A 455 15.91 -12.97 29.46
N GLU A 456 15.51 -14.10 30.05
CA GLU A 456 16.23 -14.72 31.16
C GLU A 456 17.61 -15.24 30.73
N ALA A 457 17.70 -15.91 29.58
CA ALA A 457 18.96 -16.43 29.07
C ALA A 457 19.92 -15.31 28.65
N ASP A 458 19.41 -14.25 27.99
CA ASP A 458 20.22 -13.10 27.61
C ASP A 458 20.69 -12.32 28.85
N LEU A 459 19.84 -12.21 29.89
CA LEU A 459 20.19 -11.60 31.16
C LEU A 459 21.25 -12.41 31.92
N GLU A 460 21.16 -13.73 31.95
CA GLU A 460 22.17 -14.61 32.55
C GLU A 460 23.56 -14.32 31.97
N ILE A 461 23.66 -14.30 30.64
CA ILE A 461 24.91 -14.00 29.94
C ILE A 461 25.34 -12.55 30.22
N ALA A 462 24.46 -11.57 30.05
CA ALA A 462 24.79 -10.16 30.23
C ALA A 462 25.30 -9.88 31.65
N LEU A 463 24.61 -10.37 32.67
CA LEU A 463 24.95 -10.12 34.07
C LEU A 463 26.24 -10.84 34.50
N SER A 464 26.56 -11.99 33.90
CA SER A 464 27.85 -12.66 34.14
C SER A 464 29.07 -11.81 33.77
N SER A 465 28.88 -10.81 32.90
CA SER A 465 29.94 -9.88 32.50
C SER A 465 30.14 -8.71 33.48
N ASN A 466 29.36 -8.67 34.57
CA ASN A 466 29.37 -7.64 35.60
C ASN A 466 29.11 -6.20 35.07
N PRO A 467 28.04 -5.96 34.29
CA PRO A 467 27.66 -4.62 33.85
C PRO A 467 27.13 -3.79 35.03
N ASP A 468 27.08 -2.48 34.87
CA ASP A 468 26.51 -1.55 35.85
C ASP A 468 25.02 -1.27 35.61
N PHE A 469 24.55 -1.44 34.38
CA PHE A 469 23.14 -1.36 34.03
C PHE A 469 22.79 -2.26 32.84
N VAL A 470 21.54 -2.66 32.74
CA VAL A 470 21.01 -3.40 31.59
C VAL A 470 19.79 -2.68 31.05
N THR A 471 19.75 -2.45 29.74
CA THR A 471 18.60 -1.85 29.05
C THR A 471 17.86 -2.91 28.26
N VAL A 472 16.59 -3.13 28.59
CA VAL A 472 15.69 -4.02 27.85
C VAL A 472 14.86 -3.18 26.88
N ASP A 473 14.93 -3.48 25.59
CA ASP A 473 14.18 -2.79 24.54
C ASP A 473 12.96 -3.63 24.11
N GLY A 474 11.77 -3.21 24.50
CA GLY A 474 10.51 -3.87 24.17
C GLY A 474 10.05 -3.61 22.73
N ARG A 475 9.25 -4.53 22.19
CA ARG A 475 8.69 -4.55 20.82
C ARG A 475 8.26 -3.19 20.24
N PRO A 476 7.55 -2.29 20.96
CA PRO A 476 7.17 -0.98 20.42
C PRO A 476 8.32 0.05 20.37
N GLY A 477 9.58 -0.39 20.48
CA GLY A 477 10.76 0.37 20.10
C GLY A 477 10.78 0.68 18.61
N ALA A 478 11.53 1.72 18.25
CA ALA A 478 11.51 2.31 16.93
C ALA A 478 12.91 2.33 16.31
N THR A 479 12.95 2.48 14.98
CA THR A 479 14.17 2.59 14.19
C THR A 479 13.98 3.62 13.09
N ALA A 480 15.05 4.18 12.55
CA ALA A 480 14.95 4.96 11.31
C ALA A 480 14.84 4.07 10.08
N SER A 481 15.24 2.80 10.15
CA SER A 481 15.23 1.88 9.02
C SER A 481 15.35 0.42 9.51
N ALA A 482 14.41 -0.43 9.15
CA ALA A 482 14.45 -1.88 9.36
C ALA A 482 13.57 -2.60 8.33
N LEU A 483 13.82 -3.88 8.13
CA LEU A 483 12.91 -4.74 7.39
C LEU A 483 11.54 -4.77 8.08
N LYS A 484 10.47 -4.48 7.33
CA LYS A 484 9.10 -4.40 7.85
C LYS A 484 8.67 -5.72 8.49
N THR A 485 8.94 -6.84 7.81
CA THR A 485 8.58 -8.19 8.27
C THR A 485 9.25 -8.57 9.58
N VAL A 486 10.56 -8.28 9.73
CA VAL A 486 11.30 -8.51 10.98
C VAL A 486 10.71 -7.68 12.10
N LYS A 487 10.55 -6.37 11.88
CA LYS A 487 10.00 -5.44 12.87
C LYS A 487 8.60 -5.85 13.34
N ASP A 488 7.76 -6.34 12.44
CA ASP A 488 6.37 -6.72 12.74
C ASP A 488 6.25 -8.13 13.34
N SER A 489 7.30 -8.95 13.32
CA SER A 489 7.24 -10.35 13.76
C SER A 489 8.07 -10.63 15.03
N THR A 490 8.90 -9.70 15.46
CA THR A 490 9.92 -9.97 16.49
C THR A 490 9.70 -9.16 17.78
N SER A 491 10.40 -9.59 18.84
CA SER A 491 10.43 -9.01 20.18
C SER A 491 9.13 -9.07 21.00
N LEU A 492 9.31 -9.08 22.32
CA LEU A 492 8.26 -9.13 23.33
C LEU A 492 7.69 -7.75 23.65
N PRO A 493 6.38 -7.63 23.94
CA PRO A 493 5.79 -6.40 24.46
C PRO A 493 6.51 -5.87 25.72
N THR A 494 6.66 -4.55 25.81
CA THR A 494 7.48 -3.90 26.87
C THR A 494 7.04 -4.26 28.29
N ILE A 495 5.72 -4.36 28.54
CA ILE A 495 5.16 -4.70 29.85
C ILE A 495 5.67 -6.07 30.31
N PHE A 496 5.55 -7.09 29.47
CA PHE A 496 6.01 -8.45 29.79
C PHE A 496 7.53 -8.55 29.85
N ALA A 497 8.23 -7.84 28.97
CA ALA A 497 9.69 -7.80 28.98
C ALA A 497 10.22 -7.22 30.30
N LEU A 498 9.62 -6.12 30.78
CA LEU A 498 9.97 -5.50 32.05
C LEU A 498 9.67 -6.44 33.23
N TYR A 499 8.47 -7.02 33.27
CA TYR A 499 8.10 -7.94 34.34
C TYR A 499 9.07 -9.13 34.42
N ARG A 500 9.36 -9.79 33.30
CA ARG A 500 10.28 -10.94 33.25
C ARG A 500 11.69 -10.56 33.67
N ALA A 501 12.20 -9.41 33.19
CA ALA A 501 13.51 -8.92 33.59
C ALA A 501 13.58 -8.61 35.09
N LYS A 502 12.56 -7.93 35.64
CA LYS A 502 12.52 -7.63 37.08
C LYS A 502 12.40 -8.88 37.93
N LYS A 503 11.57 -9.84 37.53
CA LYS A 503 11.44 -11.13 38.20
C LYS A 503 12.78 -11.87 38.23
N TYR A 504 13.50 -11.92 37.12
CA TYR A 504 14.84 -12.50 37.06
C TYR A 504 15.82 -11.79 38.03
N PHE A 505 15.79 -10.46 38.10
CA PHE A 505 16.61 -9.70 39.05
C PHE A 505 16.27 -10.05 40.51
N ASP A 506 14.99 -10.17 40.85
CA ASP A 506 14.54 -10.51 42.20
C ASP A 506 14.93 -11.94 42.60
N GLU A 507 14.68 -12.92 41.74
CA GLU A 507 14.99 -14.33 42.00
C GLU A 507 16.51 -14.57 42.15
N ASN A 508 17.33 -13.77 41.47
CA ASN A 508 18.78 -13.84 41.55
C ASN A 508 19.41 -12.83 42.53
N ASN A 509 18.61 -12.11 43.32
CA ASN A 509 19.05 -11.12 44.31
C ASN A 509 19.98 -10.01 43.75
N ILE A 510 19.72 -9.57 42.51
CA ILE A 510 20.54 -8.55 41.84
C ILE A 510 20.05 -7.16 42.28
N LYS A 511 20.88 -6.47 43.08
CA LYS A 511 20.55 -5.14 43.64
C LYS A 511 21.46 -4.01 43.14
N ASP A 512 22.66 -4.35 42.66
CA ASP A 512 23.72 -3.37 42.35
C ASP A 512 23.84 -3.06 40.85
N VAL A 513 22.91 -3.57 40.03
CA VAL A 513 22.82 -3.33 38.59
C VAL A 513 21.50 -2.64 38.32
N SER A 514 21.53 -1.51 37.62
CA SER A 514 20.29 -0.78 37.29
C SER A 514 19.55 -1.45 36.12
N LEU A 515 18.26 -1.68 36.25
CA LEU A 515 17.37 -2.16 35.19
C LEU A 515 16.71 -0.97 34.48
N ILE A 516 17.03 -0.80 33.20
CA ILE A 516 16.47 0.26 32.37
C ILE A 516 15.50 -0.35 31.37
N ILE A 517 14.37 0.32 31.14
CA ILE A 517 13.40 -0.09 30.13
C ILE A 517 13.27 0.93 29.01
N THR A 518 13.09 0.44 27.78
CA THR A 518 12.69 1.23 26.63
C THR A 518 11.72 0.47 25.74
N GLY A 519 11.17 1.15 24.73
CA GLY A 519 10.17 0.63 23.82
C GLY A 519 8.76 1.07 24.18
N GLY A 520 8.14 1.91 23.34
CA GLY A 520 6.71 2.22 23.43
C GLY A 520 6.23 3.20 24.51
N LEU A 521 7.05 3.57 25.49
CA LEU A 521 6.69 4.54 26.55
C LEU A 521 6.58 5.97 25.98
N ARG A 522 5.52 6.72 26.31
CA ARG A 522 5.21 8.03 25.70
C ARG A 522 4.96 9.17 26.69
N LEU A 523 4.22 8.92 27.76
CA LEU A 523 3.80 9.95 28.72
C LEU A 523 4.22 9.59 30.14
N SER A 524 4.12 10.55 31.06
CA SER A 524 4.41 10.38 32.49
C SER A 524 3.66 9.22 33.14
N SER A 525 2.42 8.96 32.71
CA SER A 525 1.62 7.81 33.15
C SER A 525 2.25 6.47 32.75
N ASP A 526 2.85 6.36 31.57
CA ASP A 526 3.58 5.15 31.18
C ASP A 526 4.86 5.01 31.99
N PHE A 527 5.58 6.13 32.18
CA PHE A 527 6.85 6.16 32.90
C PHE A 527 6.69 5.71 34.35
N VAL A 528 5.70 6.25 35.07
CA VAL A 528 5.47 5.90 36.47
C VAL A 528 5.03 4.45 36.65
N LYS A 529 4.24 3.90 35.71
CA LYS A 529 3.86 2.47 35.71
C LYS A 529 5.09 1.59 35.52
N ALA A 530 5.99 1.95 34.60
CA ALA A 530 7.24 1.23 34.42
C ALA A 530 8.16 1.29 35.66
N LEU A 531 8.25 2.45 36.33
CA LEU A 531 8.99 2.59 37.59
C LEU A 531 8.39 1.70 38.68
N ALA A 532 7.07 1.74 38.86
CA ALA A 532 6.37 0.88 39.81
C ALA A 532 6.51 -0.62 39.48
N MET A 533 6.62 -0.99 38.21
CA MET A 533 6.93 -2.36 37.79
C MET A 533 8.39 -2.78 38.07
N GLY A 534 9.25 -1.85 38.49
CA GLY A 534 10.62 -2.14 38.93
C GLY A 534 11.73 -1.71 37.99
N ALA A 535 11.46 -0.83 37.01
CA ALA A 535 12.54 -0.18 36.27
C ALA A 535 13.19 0.91 37.15
N ASP A 536 14.52 1.04 37.09
CA ASP A 536 15.25 2.13 37.75
C ASP A 536 15.26 3.41 36.93
N ALA A 537 15.21 3.30 35.60
CA ALA A 537 15.15 4.43 34.68
C ALA A 537 14.40 4.10 33.38
N ILE A 538 13.94 5.13 32.69
CA ILE A 538 13.26 5.03 31.39
C ILE A 538 14.09 5.73 30.30
N ALA A 539 14.44 4.98 29.26
CA ALA A 539 15.03 5.55 28.06
C ALA A 539 13.94 5.85 27.02
N ILE A 540 13.82 7.11 26.56
CA ILE A 540 12.83 7.52 25.56
C ILE A 540 13.46 7.94 24.23
N GLY A 541 12.91 7.45 23.13
CA GLY A 541 13.32 7.84 21.77
C GLY A 541 12.22 8.62 21.05
N THR A 542 11.17 7.92 20.64
CA THR A 542 10.07 8.52 19.86
C THR A 542 9.37 9.67 20.57
N ALA A 543 9.14 9.58 21.90
CA ALA A 543 8.55 10.67 22.67
C ALA A 543 9.41 11.95 22.62
N ALA A 544 10.72 11.81 22.81
CA ALA A 544 11.67 12.91 22.69
C ALA A 544 11.69 13.50 21.28
N LEU A 545 11.63 12.65 20.23
CA LEU A 545 11.55 13.12 18.84
C LEU A 545 10.27 13.90 18.57
N MET A 546 9.11 13.47 19.09
CA MET A 546 7.85 14.20 18.95
C MET A 546 7.89 15.54 19.69
N ALA A 547 8.48 15.56 20.89
CA ALA A 547 8.65 16.79 21.65
C ALA A 547 9.48 17.83 20.87
N VAL A 548 10.59 17.42 20.24
CA VAL A 548 11.41 18.37 19.46
C VAL A 548 10.71 18.80 18.17
N ALA A 549 10.24 17.89 17.32
CA ALA A 549 9.66 18.24 16.02
C ALA A 549 8.89 17.14 15.27
N CYS A 550 9.17 15.86 15.51
CA CYS A 550 8.64 14.74 14.71
C CYS A 550 7.10 14.67 14.72
N GLN A 551 6.50 14.60 13.53
CA GLN A 551 5.04 14.44 13.33
C GLN A 551 4.66 13.03 12.85
N GLN A 552 5.50 12.02 13.09
CA GLN A 552 5.22 10.61 12.74
C GLN A 552 4.97 10.34 11.23
N TYR A 553 5.59 11.09 10.32
CA TYR A 553 5.48 10.86 8.87
C TYR A 553 5.92 9.46 8.40
N ARG A 554 6.75 8.76 9.20
CA ARG A 554 7.25 7.39 8.92
C ARG A 554 7.94 7.25 7.56
N ILE A 555 8.79 8.22 7.23
CA ILE A 555 9.68 8.22 6.06
C ILE A 555 11.15 8.43 6.48
N CYS A 556 11.51 7.99 7.68
CA CYS A 556 12.82 8.29 8.28
C CYS A 556 14.01 7.69 7.54
N ASP A 557 13.78 6.57 6.87
CA ASP A 557 14.70 5.87 5.98
C ASP A 557 14.92 6.66 4.68
N THR A 558 13.94 7.47 4.27
CA THR A 558 14.01 8.11 2.96
C THR A 558 14.98 9.29 2.90
N GLY A 559 15.28 9.90 4.05
CA GLY A 559 16.04 11.14 4.11
C GLY A 559 15.22 12.38 3.75
N ASP A 560 13.89 12.27 3.59
CA ASP A 560 13.02 13.37 3.15
C ASP A 560 12.11 13.91 4.28
N CYS A 561 12.57 13.79 5.53
CA CYS A 561 11.79 14.26 6.67
C CYS A 561 11.46 15.77 6.54
N PRO A 562 10.18 16.15 6.39
CA PRO A 562 9.80 17.50 6.01
C PRO A 562 10.03 18.52 7.12
N VAL A 563 10.29 18.06 8.35
CA VAL A 563 10.57 18.88 9.53
C VAL A 563 12.04 18.79 9.96
N GLY A 564 12.92 18.30 9.07
CA GLY A 564 14.38 18.33 9.28
C GLY A 564 14.92 17.36 10.34
N VAL A 565 14.11 16.40 10.82
CA VAL A 565 14.52 15.51 11.92
C VAL A 565 15.41 14.37 11.46
N THR A 566 14.98 13.60 10.45
CA THR A 566 15.66 12.39 9.99
C THR A 566 16.14 12.53 8.55
N THR A 567 16.89 13.60 8.28
CA THR A 567 17.40 13.98 6.96
C THR A 567 18.81 14.54 7.06
N GLN A 568 19.55 14.48 5.96
CA GLN A 568 20.84 15.14 5.79
C GLN A 568 20.80 16.21 4.68
N LYS A 569 19.61 16.56 4.19
CA LYS A 569 19.40 17.55 3.13
C LYS A 569 19.36 18.94 3.74
N SER A 570 20.21 19.84 3.25
CA SER A 570 20.38 21.18 3.82
C SER A 570 19.06 21.96 3.81
N GLU A 571 18.28 21.89 2.73
CA GLU A 571 17.00 22.58 2.57
C GLU A 571 15.89 22.11 3.52
N LEU A 572 16.01 20.90 4.07
CA LEU A 572 15.10 20.38 5.08
C LEU A 572 15.61 20.65 6.50
N ILE A 573 16.93 20.61 6.69
CA ILE A 573 17.59 20.90 7.97
C ILE A 573 17.35 22.35 8.41
N THR A 574 17.31 23.32 7.49
CA THR A 574 17.03 24.74 7.81
C THR A 574 15.69 24.97 8.52
N ARG A 575 14.78 23.98 8.48
CA ARG A 575 13.49 24.02 9.18
C ARG A 575 13.60 23.70 10.67
N VAL A 576 14.77 23.25 11.14
CA VAL A 576 15.02 22.96 12.56
C VAL A 576 15.65 24.18 13.23
N THR A 577 14.90 24.81 14.13
CA THR A 577 15.48 25.76 15.09
C THR A 577 15.93 25.00 16.34
N ILE A 578 17.25 24.88 16.53
CA ILE A 578 17.86 24.12 17.64
C ILE A 578 17.33 24.58 19.00
N GLU A 579 17.33 25.89 19.26
CA GLU A 579 16.91 26.44 20.56
C GLU A 579 15.43 26.21 20.86
N HIS A 580 14.57 26.41 19.85
CA HIS A 580 13.14 26.14 19.98
C HIS A 580 12.88 24.66 20.26
N SER A 581 13.53 23.77 19.50
CA SER A 581 13.44 22.31 19.67
C SER A 581 13.92 21.87 21.05
N ALA A 582 15.06 22.41 21.51
CA ALA A 582 15.60 22.15 22.84
C ALA A 582 14.64 22.62 23.95
N LYS A 583 14.02 23.81 23.80
CA LYS A 583 13.05 24.33 24.77
C LYS A 583 11.79 23.46 24.85
N LYS A 584 11.32 22.92 23.72
CA LYS A 584 10.18 21.98 23.72
C LYS A 584 10.51 20.68 24.45
N LEU A 585 11.69 20.11 24.22
CA LEU A 585 12.13 18.92 24.96
C LEU A 585 12.28 19.20 26.46
N GLU A 586 12.89 20.32 26.83
CA GLU A 586 13.01 20.76 28.22
C GLU A 586 11.63 20.85 28.88
N ASN A 587 10.66 21.50 28.24
CA ASN A 587 9.29 21.58 28.73
C ASN A 587 8.66 20.19 28.91
N PHE A 588 8.78 19.32 27.91
CA PHE A 588 8.23 17.97 27.96
C PHE A 588 8.82 17.14 29.12
N LEU A 589 10.14 17.13 29.28
CA LEU A 589 10.82 16.38 30.34
C LEU A 589 10.51 16.97 31.72
N ARG A 590 10.49 18.30 31.86
CA ARG A 590 10.14 18.99 33.11
C ARG A 590 8.71 18.67 33.52
N VAL A 591 7.73 18.83 32.61
CA VAL A 591 6.32 18.51 32.88
C VAL A 591 6.17 17.03 33.23
N SER A 592 6.78 16.13 32.46
CA SER A 592 6.74 14.69 32.76
C SER A 592 7.30 14.37 34.15
N THR A 593 8.34 15.08 34.57
CA THR A 593 8.95 14.90 35.91
C THR A 593 8.03 15.41 37.01
N GLU A 594 7.36 16.55 36.84
CA GLU A 594 6.38 17.06 37.82
C GLU A 594 5.13 16.18 37.91
N GLU A 595 4.68 15.62 36.78
CA GLU A 595 3.58 14.65 36.75
C GLU A 595 3.98 13.34 37.46
N ILE A 596 5.22 12.85 37.27
CA ILE A 596 5.74 11.71 38.04
C ILE A 596 5.71 12.01 39.55
N LYS A 597 6.13 13.20 39.99
CA LYS A 597 6.04 13.59 41.41
C LYS A 597 4.59 13.56 41.91
N THR A 598 3.65 13.99 41.08
CA THR A 598 2.22 13.93 41.39
C THR A 598 1.76 12.50 41.62
N PHE A 599 2.11 11.56 40.75
CA PHE A 599 1.78 10.14 40.93
C PHE A 599 2.48 9.51 42.15
N VAL A 600 3.71 9.91 42.45
CA VAL A 600 4.43 9.48 43.66
C VAL A 600 3.70 9.93 44.92
N ARG A 601 3.26 11.19 45.00
CA ARG A 601 2.45 11.69 46.13
C ARG A 601 1.08 11.01 46.21
N LEU A 602 0.43 10.83 45.06
CA LEU A 602 -0.88 10.18 44.93
C LEU A 602 -0.87 8.76 45.47
N THR A 603 0.26 8.06 45.37
CA THR A 603 0.46 6.70 45.90
C THR A 603 1.02 6.70 47.32
N GLY A 604 1.16 7.87 47.97
CA GLY A 604 1.69 8.01 49.32
C GLY A 604 3.21 7.78 49.44
N ASN A 605 3.93 7.84 48.32
CA ASN A 605 5.38 7.59 48.23
C ASN A 605 6.17 8.90 48.26
N LYS A 606 7.43 8.90 48.72
CA LYS A 606 8.26 10.12 48.85
C LYS A 606 9.38 10.19 47.80
N ALA A 607 9.69 9.08 47.16
CA ALA A 607 10.66 9.00 46.07
C ALA A 607 10.15 8.10 44.95
N VAL A 608 10.67 8.31 43.74
CA VAL A 608 10.41 7.41 42.60
C VAL A 608 10.88 5.97 42.87
N THR A 609 11.88 5.80 43.75
CA THR A 609 12.40 4.49 44.19
C THR A 609 11.49 3.76 45.16
N ASP A 610 10.48 4.44 45.73
CA ASP A 610 9.52 3.83 46.66
C ASP A 610 8.34 3.19 45.90
N LEU A 611 8.16 3.58 44.62
CA LEU A 611 7.13 3.02 43.76
C LEU A 611 7.33 1.52 43.58
N ASN A 612 6.24 0.77 43.63
CA ASN A 612 6.28 -0.67 43.46
C ASN A 612 4.96 -1.19 42.88
N ARG A 613 4.93 -2.47 42.52
CA ARG A 613 3.77 -3.11 41.85
C ARG A 613 2.48 -3.03 42.67
N ASN A 614 2.54 -2.90 43.99
CA ASN A 614 1.35 -2.77 44.83
C ASN A 614 0.68 -1.39 44.66
N ASP A 615 1.35 -0.44 44.01
CA ASP A 615 0.76 0.82 43.58
C ASP A 615 -0.04 0.68 42.27
N LEU A 616 -0.18 -0.54 41.71
CA LEU A 616 -0.82 -0.80 40.42
C LEU A 616 -1.94 -1.85 40.51
N PHE A 617 -2.88 -1.78 39.56
CA PHE A 617 -3.80 -2.87 39.17
C PHE A 617 -4.02 -2.84 37.66
N THR A 618 -4.65 -3.87 37.11
CA THR A 618 -4.99 -3.94 35.68
C THR A 618 -6.42 -4.40 35.46
N VAL A 619 -7.06 -3.93 34.39
CA VAL A 619 -8.36 -4.42 33.91
C VAL A 619 -8.21 -5.41 32.75
N ASN A 620 -6.96 -5.78 32.42
CA ASN A 620 -6.64 -6.65 31.31
C ASN A 620 -6.18 -8.02 31.83
N THR A 621 -6.94 -9.06 31.48
CA THR A 621 -6.69 -10.44 31.91
C THR A 621 -5.37 -11.01 31.41
N GLU A 622 -4.86 -10.58 30.25
CA GLU A 622 -3.53 -11.02 29.78
C GLU A 622 -2.43 -10.45 30.67
N ILE A 623 -2.54 -9.17 31.04
CA ILE A 623 -1.57 -8.54 31.94
C ILE A 623 -1.58 -9.24 33.30
N SER A 624 -2.76 -9.45 33.90
CA SER A 624 -2.84 -10.08 35.23
C SER A 624 -2.44 -11.56 35.23
N ARG A 625 -2.55 -12.26 34.10
CA ARG A 625 -2.17 -13.67 33.98
C ARG A 625 -0.65 -13.84 33.81
N TYR A 626 0.01 -12.91 33.13
CA TYR A 626 1.42 -13.03 32.76
C TYR A 626 2.34 -12.03 33.47
N THR A 627 1.81 -11.30 34.45
CA THR A 627 2.54 -10.45 35.38
C THR A 627 1.96 -10.59 36.78
N ASP A 628 2.65 -10.07 37.80
CA ASP A 628 2.12 -10.04 39.18
C ASP A 628 1.29 -8.77 39.46
N ILE A 629 0.78 -8.09 38.43
CA ILE A 629 -0.15 -6.97 38.60
C ILE A 629 -1.54 -7.55 38.83
N GLU A 630 -2.12 -7.23 39.99
CA GLU A 630 -3.45 -7.69 40.38
C GLU A 630 -4.53 -7.23 39.38
N HIS A 631 -5.45 -8.13 39.04
CA HIS A 631 -6.64 -7.79 38.28
C HIS A 631 -7.64 -7.02 39.15
N ALA A 632 -8.24 -5.96 38.62
CA ALA A 632 -9.27 -5.15 39.27
C ALA A 632 -10.51 -5.95 39.65
#